data_AF-Q1NDY2-F1
#
_entry.id   AF-Q1NDY2-F1
#
_cell.length_a   1.000
_cell.length_b   1.000
_cell.length_c   1.000
_cell.angle_alpha   90.00
_cell.angle_beta   90.00
_cell.angle_gamma   90.00
#
_symmetry.space_group_name_H-M   'P 1'
#
loop_
_entity.id
_entity.type
_entity.pdbx_description
1 polymer ?
#
loop_
_entity_poly.entity_id
_entity_poly.type
_entity_poly.pdbx_seq_one_letter_code
_entity_poly.pdbx_strand_id
1 'polypeptide(L)'
;MTIALAIAFAHFGRQRHVLTWTASYAVGVLQWLANAAGFFLQSAAMFIVTGTALVVSASLLAIGIRQRSSRRVNIMAFAAPAAIVCVMIAVAIGFFGNQVLQGMIIPTYVGLLLLVSAASLWPIDRAMTPPEKAFFAFLILFALCQLALAVSATFIRSASEGKDLYRNILSLGMPTIYVGTAVSAVLVVAGDLAQQLRSQMRHDPLTEVLNRRGLEEAASQAIAQARRHGRPLSLVICDLDGFKALNDNHGHIAGDHALKGFAQLLILAVRRGDIVGRMGGDEFGLLLQDSDAQAAADVMERVRLEVAHLSLPKVPESTLRASFGVAALLPEDLTLEDMVHRADEALYSAKKLGKNRVSIAGAA
;
A
#
# COMPACT_ATOMS: atom_id res chain seq x y z
N MET A 1 11.75 -3.79 -19.16
CA MET A 1 11.45 -3.89 -17.71
C MET A 1 12.58 -3.36 -16.83
N THR A 2 13.80 -3.86 -16.96
CA THR A 2 14.97 -3.43 -16.18
C THR A 2 15.12 -1.91 -16.09
N ILE A 3 15.06 -1.22 -17.24
CA ILE A 3 15.15 0.25 -17.29
C ILE A 3 13.99 0.92 -16.53
N ALA A 4 12.75 0.45 -16.72
CA ALA A 4 11.57 1.01 -16.07
C ALA A 4 11.66 0.88 -14.53
N LEU A 5 12.05 -0.28 -14.02
CA LEU A 5 12.21 -0.48 -12.57
C LEU A 5 13.43 0.26 -12.01
N ALA A 6 14.51 0.40 -12.78
CA ALA A 6 15.68 1.21 -12.39
C ALA A 6 15.31 2.69 -12.24
N ILE A 7 14.55 3.24 -13.20
CA ILE A 7 14.01 4.61 -13.11
C ILE A 7 13.10 4.73 -11.89
N ALA A 8 12.21 3.75 -11.69
CA ALA A 8 11.30 3.76 -10.55
C ALA A 8 12.06 3.72 -9.21
N PHE A 9 13.08 2.88 -9.09
CA PHE A 9 13.95 2.83 -7.91
C PHE A 9 14.67 4.17 -7.67
N ALA A 10 15.21 4.78 -8.72
CA ALA A 10 15.98 6.02 -8.61
C ALA A 10 15.12 7.23 -8.17
N HIS A 11 13.85 7.28 -8.60
CA HIS A 11 12.99 8.47 -8.40
C HIS A 11 11.88 8.26 -7.36
N PHE A 12 11.49 7.03 -7.03
CA PHE A 12 10.33 6.74 -6.18
C PHE A 12 10.71 5.95 -4.91
N GLY A 13 11.46 6.61 -4.02
CA GLY A 13 11.64 6.15 -2.63
C GLY A 13 12.63 5.00 -2.41
N ARG A 14 13.39 4.57 -3.44
CA ARG A 14 14.50 3.58 -3.34
C ARG A 14 14.13 2.30 -2.56
N GLN A 15 12.94 1.77 -2.82
CA GLN A 15 12.45 0.59 -2.11
C GLN A 15 13.29 -0.66 -2.46
N ARG A 16 13.69 -1.43 -1.43
CA ARG A 16 14.60 -2.58 -1.58
C ARG A 16 14.09 -3.64 -2.57
N HIS A 17 12.79 -3.92 -2.57
CA HIS A 17 12.21 -4.92 -3.45
C HIS A 17 12.26 -4.51 -4.93
N VAL A 18 12.13 -3.21 -5.23
CA VAL A 18 12.23 -2.69 -6.60
C VAL A 18 13.66 -2.85 -7.13
N LEU A 19 14.68 -2.64 -6.28
CA LEU A 19 16.07 -2.92 -6.65
C LEU A 19 16.29 -4.40 -6.94
N THR A 20 15.80 -5.29 -6.08
CA THR A 20 15.93 -6.75 -6.28
C THR A 20 15.24 -7.21 -7.56
N TRP A 21 14.05 -6.68 -7.87
CA TRP A 21 13.37 -6.95 -9.15
C TRP A 21 14.14 -6.37 -10.34
N THR A 22 14.69 -5.16 -10.22
CA THR A 22 15.56 -4.57 -11.26
C THR A 22 16.74 -5.51 -11.56
N ALA A 23 17.40 -6.03 -10.53
CA ALA A 23 18.49 -6.99 -10.67
C ALA A 23 18.02 -8.31 -11.32
N SER A 24 16.88 -8.86 -10.91
CA SER A 24 16.26 -10.05 -11.53
C SER A 24 16.08 -9.88 -13.04
N TYR A 25 15.41 -8.79 -13.46
CA TYR A 25 15.20 -8.52 -14.88
C TYR A 25 16.51 -8.20 -15.62
N ALA A 26 17.51 -7.58 -14.98
CA ALA A 26 18.83 -7.38 -15.58
C ALA A 26 19.53 -8.71 -15.87
N VAL A 27 19.52 -9.65 -14.91
CA VAL A 27 20.03 -11.01 -15.11
C VAL A 27 19.23 -11.73 -16.19
N GLY A 28 17.92 -11.52 -16.27
CA GLY A 28 17.08 -12.02 -17.37
C GLY A 28 17.51 -11.52 -18.76
N VAL A 29 17.96 -10.26 -18.89
CA VAL A 29 18.51 -9.76 -20.16
C VAL A 29 19.80 -10.50 -20.52
N LEU A 30 20.71 -10.67 -19.55
CA LEU A 30 21.94 -11.43 -19.75
C LEU A 30 21.68 -12.88 -20.15
N GLN A 31 20.64 -13.50 -19.57
CA GLN A 31 20.18 -14.84 -19.92
C GLN A 31 19.79 -14.94 -21.41
N TRP A 32 19.02 -14.00 -21.94
CA TRP A 32 18.64 -14.01 -23.36
C TRP A 32 19.82 -13.77 -24.30
N LEU A 33 20.76 -12.89 -23.92
CA LEU A 33 22.00 -12.69 -24.67
C LEU A 33 22.87 -13.94 -24.69
N ALA A 34 23.03 -14.60 -23.53
CA ALA A 34 23.75 -15.87 -23.43
C ALA A 34 23.07 -16.97 -24.25
N ASN A 35 21.74 -17.03 -24.26
CA ASN A 35 21.00 -18.01 -25.04
C ASN A 35 21.22 -17.80 -26.55
N ALA A 36 21.14 -16.56 -27.02
CA ALA A 36 21.42 -16.23 -28.41
C ALA A 36 22.86 -16.57 -28.79
N ALA A 37 23.83 -16.20 -27.96
CA ALA A 37 25.24 -16.54 -28.17
C ALA A 37 25.47 -18.06 -28.16
N GLY A 38 24.82 -18.81 -27.29
CA GLY A 38 24.89 -20.27 -27.27
C GLY A 38 24.35 -20.91 -28.54
N PHE A 39 23.27 -20.35 -29.09
CA PHE A 39 22.72 -20.78 -30.37
C PHE A 39 23.66 -20.47 -31.55
N PHE A 40 24.18 -19.24 -31.66
CA PHE A 40 25.05 -18.85 -32.78
C PHE A 40 26.45 -19.47 -32.71
N LEU A 41 27.02 -19.57 -31.51
CA LEU A 41 28.37 -20.12 -31.29
C LEU A 41 28.36 -21.63 -31.07
N GLN A 42 27.19 -22.28 -31.04
CA GLN A 42 27.02 -23.71 -30.75
C GLN A 42 27.74 -24.14 -29.47
N SER A 43 27.71 -23.28 -28.43
CA SER A 43 28.53 -23.43 -27.23
C SER A 43 27.72 -23.99 -26.06
N ALA A 44 28.06 -25.19 -25.60
CA ALA A 44 27.49 -25.80 -24.40
C ALA A 44 27.69 -24.93 -23.14
N ALA A 45 28.83 -24.24 -23.04
CA ALA A 45 29.12 -23.34 -21.93
C ALA A 45 28.11 -22.18 -21.86
N MET A 46 27.72 -21.61 -23.01
CA MET A 46 26.72 -20.54 -23.05
C MET A 46 25.32 -21.03 -22.65
N PHE A 47 24.96 -22.29 -22.94
CA PHE A 47 23.72 -22.89 -22.45
C PHE A 47 23.73 -23.11 -20.94
N ILE A 48 24.88 -23.47 -20.34
CA ILE A 48 25.04 -23.53 -18.89
C ILE A 48 24.85 -22.13 -18.27
N VAL A 49 25.51 -21.11 -18.83
CA VAL A 49 25.35 -19.71 -18.40
C VAL A 49 23.89 -19.27 -18.48
N THR A 50 23.20 -19.64 -19.56
CA THR A 50 21.76 -19.36 -19.75
C THR A 50 20.93 -19.98 -18.62
N GLY A 51 21.16 -21.26 -18.31
CA GLY A 51 20.44 -21.95 -17.23
C GLY A 51 20.71 -21.35 -15.86
N THR A 52 21.97 -21.06 -15.55
CA THR A 52 22.37 -20.40 -14.29
C THR A 52 21.73 -19.01 -14.16
N ALA A 53 21.78 -18.19 -15.21
CA ALA A 53 21.18 -16.86 -15.19
C ALA A 53 19.65 -16.92 -15.01
N LEU A 54 18.97 -17.91 -15.62
CA LEU A 54 17.53 -18.10 -15.44
C LEU A 54 17.18 -18.47 -13.99
N VAL A 55 17.94 -19.38 -13.38
CA VAL A 55 17.78 -19.78 -11.97
C VAL A 55 17.99 -18.57 -11.04
N VAL A 56 19.09 -17.84 -11.22
CA VAL A 56 19.41 -16.65 -10.41
C VAL A 56 18.33 -15.56 -10.56
N SER A 57 17.90 -15.29 -11.80
CA SER A 57 16.83 -14.35 -12.10
C SER A 57 15.53 -14.71 -11.34
N ALA A 58 15.11 -15.98 -11.42
CA ALA A 58 13.91 -16.45 -10.73
C ALA A 58 14.03 -16.38 -9.20
N SER A 59 15.21 -16.71 -8.64
CA SER A 59 15.49 -16.56 -7.20
C SER A 59 15.38 -15.11 -6.75
N LEU A 60 15.97 -14.17 -7.50
CA LEU A 60 15.89 -12.73 -7.20
C LEU A 60 14.44 -12.22 -7.27
N LEU A 61 13.65 -12.67 -8.25
CA LEU A 61 12.24 -12.31 -8.36
C LEU A 61 11.47 -12.74 -7.10
N ALA A 62 11.66 -13.99 -6.66
CA ALA A 62 11.03 -14.56 -5.46
C ALA A 62 11.45 -13.83 -4.18
N ILE A 63 12.74 -13.48 -4.06
CA ILE A 63 13.26 -12.68 -2.95
C ILE A 63 12.58 -11.30 -2.93
N GLY A 64 12.51 -10.62 -4.08
CA GLY A 64 11.87 -9.31 -4.18
C GLY A 64 10.39 -9.35 -3.82
N ILE A 65 9.67 -10.40 -4.24
CA ILE A 65 8.25 -10.59 -3.87
C ILE A 65 8.11 -10.73 -2.34
N ARG A 66 8.96 -11.52 -1.68
CA ARG A 66 8.92 -11.64 -0.22
C ARG A 66 9.31 -10.37 0.52
N GLN A 67 10.30 -9.63 0.01
CA GLN A 67 10.69 -8.32 0.55
C GLN A 67 9.52 -7.34 0.52
N ARG A 68 8.75 -7.34 -0.57
CA ARG A 68 7.57 -6.50 -0.72
C ARG A 68 6.45 -6.90 0.22
N SER A 69 6.18 -8.20 0.38
CA SER A 69 5.14 -8.71 1.29
C SER A 69 5.52 -8.59 2.79
N SER A 70 6.57 -7.84 3.13
CA SER A 70 7.09 -7.67 4.51
C SER A 70 7.36 -8.99 5.23
N ARG A 71 7.59 -10.08 4.49
CA ARG A 71 7.93 -11.39 5.07
C ARG A 71 9.43 -11.46 5.32
N ARG A 72 9.84 -12.23 6.34
CA ARG A 72 11.27 -12.47 6.60
C ARG A 72 11.92 -13.12 5.39
N VAL A 73 13.02 -12.52 4.93
CA VAL A 73 13.81 -12.99 3.78
C VAL A 73 15.04 -13.71 4.32
N ASN A 74 15.07 -15.03 4.16
CA ASN A 74 16.27 -15.82 4.37
C ASN A 74 16.90 -16.08 2.99
N ILE A 75 18.01 -15.40 2.69
CA ILE A 75 18.70 -15.51 1.38
C ILE A 75 19.15 -16.95 1.11
N MET A 76 19.57 -17.69 2.15
CA MET A 76 20.04 -19.08 2.01
C MET A 76 18.92 -20.02 1.57
N ALA A 77 17.67 -19.74 1.93
CA ALA A 77 16.52 -20.53 1.49
C ALA A 77 16.28 -20.45 -0.03
N PHE A 78 16.86 -19.45 -0.71
CA PHE A 78 16.79 -19.31 -2.17
C PHE A 78 18.12 -19.69 -2.84
N ALA A 79 19.25 -19.29 -2.23
CA ALA A 79 20.58 -19.51 -2.79
C ALA A 79 20.99 -20.99 -2.80
N ALA A 80 20.70 -21.76 -1.74
CA ALA A 80 21.11 -23.17 -1.68
C ALA A 80 20.38 -24.04 -2.72
N PRO A 81 19.03 -23.99 -2.86
CA PRO A 81 18.35 -24.70 -3.95
C PRO A 81 18.80 -24.24 -5.34
N ALA A 82 19.05 -22.94 -5.53
CA ALA A 82 19.55 -22.40 -6.80
C ALA A 82 20.92 -22.98 -7.17
N ALA A 83 21.85 -23.07 -6.21
CA ALA A 83 23.18 -23.62 -6.42
C ALA A 83 23.11 -25.11 -6.82
N ILE A 84 22.28 -25.90 -6.13
CA ILE A 84 22.06 -27.32 -6.45
C ILE A 84 21.54 -27.45 -7.89
N VAL A 85 20.55 -26.64 -8.27
CA VAL A 85 19.97 -26.66 -9.62
C VAL A 85 21.00 -26.26 -10.68
N CYS A 86 21.84 -25.26 -10.42
CA CYS A 86 22.93 -24.88 -11.33
C CYS A 86 23.92 -26.03 -11.56
N VAL A 87 24.30 -26.76 -10.50
CA VAL A 87 25.16 -27.94 -10.61
C VAL A 87 24.48 -29.05 -11.40
N MET A 88 23.19 -29.34 -11.12
CA MET A 88 22.43 -30.35 -11.85
C MET A 88 22.36 -30.05 -13.35
N ILE A 89 22.17 -28.79 -13.74
CA ILE A 89 22.15 -28.36 -15.15
C ILE A 89 23.53 -28.51 -15.79
N ALA A 90 24.58 -28.05 -15.11
CA ALA A 90 25.96 -28.18 -15.62
C ALA A 90 26.32 -29.65 -15.85
N VAL A 91 25.90 -30.55 -14.95
CA VAL A 91 26.10 -31.99 -15.09
C VAL A 91 25.26 -32.58 -16.22
N ALA A 92 23.98 -32.20 -16.31
CA ALA A 92 23.06 -32.69 -17.37
C ALA A 92 23.50 -32.24 -18.78
N ILE A 93 24.07 -31.05 -18.91
CA ILE A 93 24.59 -30.52 -20.18
C ILE A 93 25.98 -31.09 -20.48
N GLY A 94 26.91 -30.99 -19.53
CA GLY A 94 28.33 -31.27 -19.76
C GLY A 94 28.72 -32.74 -19.78
N PHE A 95 28.07 -33.58 -18.96
CA PHE A 95 28.48 -34.99 -18.81
C PHE A 95 27.53 -35.96 -19.50
N PHE A 96 26.21 -35.76 -19.38
CA PHE A 96 25.23 -36.74 -19.85
C PHE A 96 24.63 -36.44 -21.23
N GLY A 97 24.67 -35.19 -21.70
CA GLY A 97 24.04 -34.80 -22.96
C GLY A 97 22.53 -35.10 -23.04
N ASN A 98 21.86 -35.25 -21.90
CA ASN A 98 20.49 -35.76 -21.84
C ASN A 98 19.47 -34.62 -22.02
N GLN A 99 18.89 -34.54 -23.21
CA GLN A 99 17.92 -33.50 -23.59
C GLN A 99 16.65 -33.49 -22.72
N VAL A 100 16.23 -34.64 -22.17
CA VAL A 100 15.07 -34.71 -21.27
C VAL A 100 15.40 -34.01 -19.95
N LEU A 101 16.52 -34.36 -19.32
CA LEU A 101 16.94 -33.73 -18.06
C LEU A 101 17.16 -32.22 -18.23
N GLN A 102 17.76 -31.80 -19.35
CA GLN A 102 17.95 -30.39 -19.68
C GLN A 102 16.62 -29.64 -19.78
N GLY A 103 15.60 -30.24 -20.42
CA GLY A 103 14.27 -29.64 -20.56
C GLY A 103 13.40 -29.67 -19.30
N MET A 104 13.73 -30.51 -18.31
CA MET A 104 12.93 -30.69 -17.08
C MET A 104 13.45 -29.88 -15.89
N ILE A 105 14.77 -29.84 -15.67
CA ILE A 105 15.35 -29.34 -14.41
C ILE A 105 14.98 -27.88 -14.15
N ILE A 106 15.24 -26.98 -15.11
CA ILE A 106 15.00 -25.54 -14.93
C ILE A 106 13.50 -25.24 -14.83
N PRO A 107 12.64 -25.70 -15.76
CA PRO A 107 11.22 -25.35 -15.69
C PRO A 107 10.55 -25.89 -14.42
N THR A 108 10.95 -27.06 -13.93
CA THR A 108 10.46 -27.58 -12.64
C THR A 108 10.84 -26.65 -11.49
N TYR A 109 12.12 -26.28 -11.38
CA TYR A 109 12.59 -25.39 -10.31
C TYR A 109 11.89 -24.03 -10.37
N VAL A 110 11.85 -23.39 -11.54
CA VAL A 110 11.24 -22.08 -11.71
C VAL A 110 9.73 -22.15 -11.45
N GLY A 111 9.04 -23.18 -11.93
CA GLY A 111 7.61 -23.38 -11.68
C GLY A 111 7.28 -23.49 -10.19
N LEU A 112 8.01 -24.33 -9.45
CA LEU A 112 7.84 -24.46 -8.00
C LEU A 112 8.14 -23.14 -7.26
N LEU A 113 9.20 -22.44 -7.66
CA LEU A 113 9.58 -21.18 -7.06
C LEU A 113 8.54 -20.07 -7.31
N LEU A 114 7.93 -20.04 -8.49
CA LEU A 114 6.83 -19.12 -8.81
C LEU A 114 5.58 -19.41 -7.97
N LEU A 115 5.25 -20.67 -7.69
CA LEU A 115 4.17 -21.04 -6.75
C LEU A 115 4.47 -20.54 -5.33
N VAL A 116 5.70 -20.74 -4.84
CA VAL A 116 6.14 -20.21 -3.54
C VAL A 116 6.06 -18.67 -3.51
N SER A 117 6.37 -18.02 -4.63
CA SER A 117 6.28 -16.57 -4.78
C SER A 117 4.82 -16.09 -4.75
N ALA A 118 3.92 -16.77 -5.47
CA ALA A 118 2.49 -16.48 -5.45
C ALA A 118 1.89 -16.65 -4.04
N ALA A 119 2.25 -17.72 -3.32
CA ALA A 119 1.84 -17.93 -1.92
C ALA A 119 2.38 -16.84 -0.97
N SER A 120 3.51 -16.22 -1.32
CA SER A 120 4.10 -15.11 -0.56
C SER A 120 3.37 -13.79 -0.76
N LEU A 121 2.61 -13.63 -1.85
CA LEU A 121 1.76 -12.46 -2.08
C LEU A 121 0.45 -12.49 -1.30
N TRP A 122 0.05 -13.64 -0.75
CA TRP A 122 -1.21 -13.74 -0.02
C TRP A 122 -1.21 -12.83 1.22
N PRO A 123 -2.05 -11.80 1.28
CA PRO A 123 -2.11 -10.86 2.40
C PRO A 123 -2.72 -11.53 3.64
N ILE A 124 -2.26 -11.13 4.83
CA ILE A 124 -2.72 -11.69 6.11
C ILE A 124 -3.93 -10.90 6.63
N ASP A 125 -3.84 -9.56 6.64
CA ASP A 125 -4.81 -8.69 7.33
C ASP A 125 -5.67 -7.84 6.38
N ARG A 126 -5.60 -8.06 5.06
CA ARG A 126 -6.36 -7.28 4.06
C ARG A 126 -6.70 -8.08 2.82
N ALA A 127 -7.65 -7.59 2.04
CA ALA A 127 -7.90 -8.10 0.70
C ALA A 127 -6.77 -7.71 -0.28
N MET A 128 -6.53 -8.55 -1.29
CA MET A 128 -5.64 -8.22 -2.40
C MET A 128 -6.21 -7.06 -3.23
N THR A 129 -5.35 -6.11 -3.57
CA THR A 129 -5.65 -5.04 -4.52
C THR A 129 -5.78 -5.58 -5.94
N PRO A 130 -6.47 -4.87 -6.88
CA PRO A 130 -6.57 -5.31 -8.27
C PRO A 130 -5.22 -5.58 -8.96
N PRO A 131 -4.17 -4.75 -8.79
CA PRO A 131 -2.83 -5.05 -9.32
C PRO A 131 -2.22 -6.33 -8.75
N GLU A 132 -2.41 -6.59 -7.44
CA GLU A 132 -1.91 -7.81 -6.80
C GLU A 132 -2.63 -9.07 -7.30
N LYS A 133 -3.95 -8.99 -7.55
CA LYS A 133 -4.71 -10.10 -8.16
C LYS A 133 -4.19 -10.43 -9.55
N ALA A 134 -3.94 -9.41 -10.38
CA ALA A 134 -3.36 -9.60 -11.70
C ALA A 134 -1.97 -10.24 -11.63
N PHE A 135 -1.10 -9.71 -10.76
CA PHE A 135 0.25 -10.24 -10.60
C PHE A 135 0.26 -11.67 -10.07
N PHE A 136 -0.60 -11.98 -9.08
CA PHE A 136 -0.81 -13.35 -8.59
C PHE A 136 -1.28 -14.29 -9.71
N ALA A 137 -2.27 -13.90 -10.49
CA ALA A 137 -2.78 -14.71 -11.60
C ALA A 137 -1.71 -14.99 -12.65
N PHE A 138 -0.91 -13.98 -13.02
CA PHE A 138 0.20 -14.17 -13.95
C PHE A 138 1.31 -15.05 -13.38
N LEU A 139 1.63 -14.97 -12.08
CA LEU A 139 2.60 -15.88 -11.46
C LEU A 139 2.11 -17.33 -11.45
N ILE A 140 0.82 -17.58 -11.20
CA ILE A 140 0.23 -18.92 -11.27
C ILE A 140 0.26 -19.44 -12.71
N LEU A 141 -0.19 -18.63 -13.68
CA LEU A 141 -0.14 -19.00 -15.10
C LEU A 141 1.30 -19.31 -15.55
N PHE A 142 2.26 -18.51 -15.09
CA PHE A 142 3.67 -18.72 -15.37
C PHE A 142 4.20 -20.02 -14.76
N ALA A 143 3.85 -20.30 -13.50
CA ALA A 143 4.20 -21.56 -12.86
C ALA A 143 3.64 -22.77 -13.62
N LEU A 144 2.37 -22.72 -14.00
CA LEU A 144 1.71 -23.80 -14.75
C LEU A 144 2.38 -24.02 -16.12
N CYS A 145 2.73 -22.95 -16.83
CA CYS A 145 3.43 -23.05 -18.12
C CYS A 145 4.83 -23.66 -17.96
N GLN A 146 5.56 -23.30 -16.89
CA GLN A 146 6.87 -23.89 -16.58
C GLN A 146 6.78 -25.38 -16.25
N LEU A 147 5.76 -25.78 -15.47
CA LEU A 147 5.53 -27.20 -15.18
C LEU A 147 5.08 -27.97 -16.44
N ALA A 148 4.29 -27.36 -17.32
CA ALA A 148 3.93 -27.93 -18.61
C ALA A 148 5.16 -28.13 -19.51
N LEU A 149 6.11 -27.17 -19.52
CA LEU A 149 7.40 -27.32 -20.20
C LEU A 149 8.17 -28.52 -19.65
N ALA A 150 8.27 -28.66 -18.32
CA ALA A 150 8.94 -29.80 -17.70
C ALA A 150 8.29 -31.14 -18.10
N VAL A 151 6.95 -31.22 -18.07
CA VAL A 151 6.23 -32.44 -18.49
C VAL A 151 6.47 -32.72 -19.97
N SER A 152 6.38 -31.70 -20.83
CA SER A 152 6.60 -31.85 -22.29
C SER A 152 8.00 -32.38 -22.62
N ALA A 153 9.02 -32.03 -21.81
CA ALA A 153 10.39 -32.50 -22.00
C ALA A 153 10.55 -34.03 -21.84
N THR A 154 9.67 -34.70 -21.10
CA THR A 154 9.69 -36.18 -20.97
C THR A 154 9.39 -36.90 -22.28
N PHE A 155 8.63 -36.26 -23.17
CA PHE A 155 8.24 -36.81 -24.48
C PHE A 155 9.31 -36.62 -25.57
N ILE A 156 10.42 -35.93 -25.27
CA ILE A 156 11.51 -35.68 -26.24
C ILE A 156 12.19 -37.00 -26.69
N ARG A 157 12.14 -38.07 -25.88
CA ARG A 157 12.80 -39.35 -26.19
C ARG A 157 12.17 -40.15 -27.32
N SER A 158 10.89 -39.93 -27.67
CA SER A 158 10.13 -40.87 -28.50
C SER A 158 9.61 -40.33 -29.82
N ALA A 159 9.57 -39.02 -30.07
CA ALA A 159 9.02 -38.45 -31.31
C ALA A 159 9.53 -37.02 -31.62
N SER A 160 9.50 -36.62 -32.90
CA SER A 160 9.62 -35.20 -33.31
C SER A 160 8.55 -34.33 -32.64
N GLU A 161 7.35 -34.88 -32.46
CA GLU A 161 6.21 -34.25 -31.81
C GLU A 161 6.50 -33.74 -30.39
N GLY A 162 7.31 -34.46 -29.60
CA GLY A 162 7.66 -34.04 -28.25
C GLY A 162 8.56 -32.79 -28.23
N LYS A 163 9.47 -32.68 -29.21
CA LYS A 163 10.30 -31.47 -29.40
C LYS A 163 9.47 -30.30 -29.91
N ASP A 164 8.51 -30.57 -30.79
CA ASP A 164 7.62 -29.55 -31.34
C ASP A 164 6.64 -29.02 -30.28
N LEU A 165 6.09 -29.88 -29.42
CA LEU A 165 5.28 -29.48 -28.27
C LEU A 165 6.06 -28.58 -27.32
N TYR A 166 7.28 -28.98 -26.92
CA TYR A 166 8.15 -28.17 -26.07
C TYR A 166 8.43 -26.79 -26.69
N ARG A 167 8.77 -26.77 -27.98
CA ARG A 167 9.05 -25.53 -28.74
C ARG A 167 7.82 -24.63 -28.84
N ASN A 168 6.64 -25.18 -29.08
CA ASN A 168 5.39 -24.41 -29.19
C ASN A 168 5.00 -23.78 -27.86
N ILE A 169 5.12 -24.51 -26.75
CA ILE A 169 4.89 -23.94 -25.40
C ILE A 169 5.89 -22.81 -25.13
N LEU A 170 7.17 -23.04 -25.47
CA LEU A 170 8.24 -22.06 -25.30
C LEU A 170 8.05 -20.81 -26.18
N SER A 171 7.64 -20.96 -27.43
CA SER A 171 7.55 -19.86 -28.40
C SER A 171 6.25 -19.05 -28.30
N LEU A 172 5.12 -19.71 -28.05
CA LEU A 172 3.81 -19.05 -28.00
C LEU A 172 3.42 -18.63 -26.57
N GLY A 173 3.67 -19.50 -25.59
CA GLY A 173 3.25 -19.29 -24.20
C GLY A 173 4.13 -18.30 -23.45
N MET A 174 5.45 -18.52 -23.49
CA MET A 174 6.37 -17.82 -22.59
C MET A 174 6.46 -16.32 -22.87
N PRO A 175 6.57 -15.81 -24.11
CA PRO A 175 6.64 -14.37 -24.34
C PRO A 175 5.42 -13.62 -23.78
N THR A 176 4.22 -14.16 -24.01
CA THR A 176 2.96 -13.59 -23.51
C THR A 176 2.93 -13.55 -21.99
N ILE A 177 3.35 -14.64 -21.33
CA ILE A 177 3.40 -14.74 -19.88
C ILE A 177 4.46 -13.82 -19.27
N TYR A 178 5.64 -13.71 -19.89
CA TYR A 178 6.69 -12.79 -19.46
C TYR A 178 6.20 -11.35 -19.53
N VAL A 179 5.54 -10.94 -20.63
CA VAL A 179 4.96 -9.60 -20.77
C VAL A 179 3.87 -9.38 -19.73
N GLY A 180 2.95 -10.33 -19.53
CA GLY A 180 1.88 -10.23 -18.53
C GLY A 180 2.39 -10.09 -17.10
N THR A 181 3.38 -10.93 -16.72
CA THR A 181 4.04 -10.87 -15.39
C THR A 181 4.78 -9.55 -15.22
N ALA A 182 5.46 -9.07 -16.27
CA ALA A 182 6.18 -7.82 -16.29
C ALA A 182 5.24 -6.61 -16.12
N VAL A 183 4.17 -6.52 -16.91
CA VAL A 183 3.19 -5.44 -16.83
C VAL A 183 2.50 -5.43 -15.46
N SER A 184 2.07 -6.59 -14.96
CA SER A 184 1.44 -6.68 -13.64
C SER A 184 2.39 -6.32 -12.49
N ALA A 185 3.69 -6.67 -12.57
CA ALA A 185 4.69 -6.20 -11.61
C ALA A 185 4.81 -4.66 -11.60
N VAL A 186 4.79 -4.01 -12.77
CA VAL A 186 4.79 -2.54 -12.86
C VAL A 186 3.53 -1.93 -12.27
N LEU A 187 2.35 -2.50 -12.53
CA LEU A 187 1.10 -2.03 -11.93
C LEU A 187 1.11 -2.12 -10.41
N VAL A 188 1.75 -3.16 -9.87
CA VAL A 188 1.94 -3.35 -8.43
C VAL A 188 2.85 -2.25 -7.84
N VAL A 189 3.98 -1.94 -8.49
CA VAL A 189 4.86 -0.83 -8.07
C VAL A 189 4.15 0.52 -8.19
N ALA A 190 3.41 0.74 -9.27
CA ALA A 190 2.65 1.97 -9.48
C ALA A 190 1.54 2.14 -8.44
N GLY A 191 0.85 1.06 -8.08
CA GLY A 191 -0.16 1.06 -7.02
C GLY A 191 0.41 1.48 -5.66
N ASP A 192 1.59 0.98 -5.30
CA ASP A 192 2.28 1.37 -4.08
C ASP A 192 2.68 2.83 -4.08
N LEU A 193 3.23 3.30 -5.19
CA LEU A 193 3.59 4.70 -5.34
C LEU A 193 2.35 5.59 -5.22
N ALA A 194 1.26 5.23 -5.87
CA ALA A 194 -0.01 5.97 -5.76
C ALA A 194 -0.52 6.00 -4.32
N GLN A 195 -0.40 4.90 -3.58
CA GLN A 195 -0.76 4.86 -2.15
C GLN A 195 0.16 5.73 -1.30
N GLN A 196 1.47 5.75 -1.58
CA GLN A 196 2.43 6.62 -0.90
C GLN A 196 2.16 8.11 -1.17
N LEU A 197 1.84 8.47 -2.42
CA LEU A 197 1.47 9.84 -2.77
C LEU A 197 0.17 10.25 -2.08
N ARG A 198 -0.81 9.34 -2.03
CA ARG A 198 -2.06 9.58 -1.29
C ARG A 198 -1.81 9.79 0.20
N SER A 199 -0.92 9.02 0.81
CA SER A 199 -0.59 9.18 2.24
C SER A 199 0.25 10.43 2.54
N GLN A 200 0.79 11.10 1.51
CA GLN A 200 1.46 12.39 1.59
C GLN A 200 0.52 13.58 1.37
N MET A 201 -0.72 13.37 0.92
CA MET A 201 -1.70 14.45 0.88
C MET A 201 -2.02 14.86 2.32
N ARG A 202 -1.92 16.15 2.64
CA ARG A 202 -2.19 16.69 4.00
C ARG A 202 -3.65 17.06 4.23
N HIS A 203 -4.46 17.06 3.17
CA HIS A 203 -5.86 17.47 3.19
C HIS A 203 -6.81 16.28 2.98
N ASP A 204 -7.99 16.35 3.58
CA ASP A 204 -9.10 15.44 3.34
C ASP A 204 -9.73 15.75 1.97
N PRO A 205 -9.85 14.78 1.05
CA PRO A 205 -10.31 15.04 -0.32
C PRO A 205 -11.79 15.42 -0.41
N LEU A 206 -12.58 15.18 0.64
CA LEU A 206 -14.02 15.50 0.64
C LEU A 206 -14.26 16.92 1.17
N THR A 207 -13.60 17.26 2.27
CA THR A 207 -13.87 18.47 3.06
C THR A 207 -12.81 19.56 2.91
N GLU A 208 -11.67 19.24 2.27
CA GLU A 208 -10.51 20.13 2.03
C GLU A 208 -9.82 20.68 3.29
N VAL A 209 -10.32 20.42 4.50
CA VAL A 209 -9.58 20.62 5.75
C VAL A 209 -8.40 19.64 5.84
N LEU A 210 -7.53 19.81 6.83
CA LEU A 210 -6.45 18.85 7.04
C LEU A 210 -7.04 17.45 7.27
N ASN A 211 -6.38 16.41 6.77
CA ASN A 211 -6.69 15.05 7.24
C ASN A 211 -5.98 14.81 8.58
N ARG A 212 -6.26 13.66 9.21
CA ARG A 212 -5.63 13.26 10.49
C ARG A 212 -4.12 13.49 10.53
N ARG A 213 -3.40 13.07 9.48
CA ARG A 213 -1.95 13.26 9.38
C ARG A 213 -1.57 14.74 9.28
N GLY A 214 -2.26 15.51 8.43
CA GLY A 214 -2.04 16.94 8.30
C GLY A 214 -2.28 17.69 9.62
N LEU A 215 -3.29 17.27 10.38
CA LEU A 215 -3.63 17.79 11.70
C LEU A 215 -2.53 17.47 12.73
N GLU A 216 -2.05 16.23 12.81
CA GLU A 216 -0.96 15.82 13.70
C GLU A 216 0.34 16.60 13.42
N GLU A 217 0.71 16.76 12.14
CA GLU A 217 1.88 17.53 11.72
C GLU A 217 1.76 19.02 12.11
N ALA A 218 0.58 19.63 11.90
CA ALA A 218 0.31 21.02 12.24
C ALA A 218 0.24 21.23 13.77
N ALA A 219 -0.38 20.29 14.49
CA ALA A 219 -0.49 20.32 15.94
C ALA A 219 0.87 20.26 16.63
N SER A 220 1.78 19.43 16.13
CA SER A 220 3.16 19.34 16.65
C SER A 220 3.86 20.71 16.65
N GLN A 221 3.65 21.50 15.59
CA GLN A 221 4.20 22.86 15.48
C GLN A 221 3.50 23.83 16.44
N ALA A 222 2.16 23.79 16.50
CA ALA A 222 1.37 24.67 17.36
C ALA A 222 1.65 24.43 18.86
N ILE A 223 1.73 23.16 19.29
CA ILE A 223 2.08 22.78 20.68
C ILE A 223 3.47 23.30 21.03
N ALA A 224 4.47 23.05 20.18
CA ALA A 224 5.83 23.53 20.42
C ALA A 224 5.90 25.06 20.54
N GLN A 225 5.13 25.79 19.73
CA GLN A 225 5.07 27.24 19.76
C GLN A 225 4.35 27.77 21.01
N ALA A 226 3.19 27.20 21.35
CA ALA A 226 2.42 27.55 22.54
C ALA A 226 3.25 27.36 23.81
N ARG A 227 3.94 26.21 23.93
CA ARG A 227 4.85 25.92 25.05
C ARG A 227 6.02 26.90 25.12
N ARG A 228 6.68 27.18 23.98
CA ARG A 228 7.84 28.09 23.93
C ARG A 228 7.48 29.50 24.39
N HIS A 229 6.27 29.97 24.07
CA HIS A 229 5.85 31.34 24.35
C HIS A 229 4.90 31.45 25.56
N GLY A 230 4.60 30.35 26.25
CA GLY A 230 3.67 30.34 27.38
C GLY A 230 2.26 30.79 27.00
N ARG A 231 1.81 30.48 25.78
CA ARG A 231 0.50 30.89 25.27
C ARG A 231 -0.53 29.76 25.41
N PRO A 232 -1.80 30.08 25.71
CA PRO A 232 -2.83 29.06 25.81
C PRO A 232 -3.13 28.44 24.45
N LEU A 233 -3.40 27.14 24.45
CA LEU A 233 -3.78 26.35 23.28
C LEU A 233 -4.82 25.34 23.75
N SER A 234 -5.88 25.15 22.97
CA SER A 234 -6.92 24.17 23.29
C SER A 234 -7.21 23.28 22.09
N LEU A 235 -7.35 21.99 22.37
CA LEU A 235 -7.85 20.99 21.43
C LEU A 235 -9.36 20.88 21.60
N VAL A 236 -10.07 20.85 20.48
CA VAL A 236 -11.46 20.44 20.41
C VAL A 236 -11.55 19.19 19.54
N ILE A 237 -12.24 18.16 20.03
CA ILE A 237 -12.71 17.05 19.20
C ILE A 237 -14.22 17.14 19.10
N CYS A 238 -14.76 17.00 17.90
CA CYS A 238 -16.20 17.06 17.66
C CYS A 238 -16.68 15.98 16.70
N ASP A 239 -17.96 15.63 16.85
CA ASP A 239 -18.60 14.52 16.16
C ASP A 239 -20.03 14.91 15.78
N LEU A 240 -20.45 14.56 14.56
CA LEU A 240 -21.82 14.78 14.10
C LEU A 240 -22.77 13.74 14.72
N ASP A 241 -23.72 14.23 15.52
CA ASP A 241 -24.66 13.37 16.22
C ASP A 241 -25.60 12.66 15.23
N GLY A 242 -25.54 11.33 15.22
CA GLY A 242 -26.47 10.52 14.42
C GLY A 242 -26.13 10.49 12.92
N PHE A 243 -24.88 10.80 12.55
CA PHE A 243 -24.42 10.77 11.16
C PHE A 243 -24.72 9.46 10.42
N LYS A 244 -24.57 8.31 11.10
CA LYS A 244 -24.94 7.01 10.53
C LYS A 244 -26.42 6.94 10.12
N ALA A 245 -27.32 7.43 10.97
CA ALA A 245 -28.75 7.45 10.67
C ALA A 245 -29.09 8.40 9.51
N LEU A 246 -28.38 9.52 9.38
CA LEU A 246 -28.49 10.40 8.22
C LEU A 246 -28.14 9.65 6.92
N ASN A 247 -27.02 8.92 6.92
CA ASN A 247 -26.62 8.10 5.77
C ASN A 247 -27.62 6.99 5.46
N ASP A 248 -28.09 6.29 6.48
CA ASP A 248 -29.01 5.16 6.31
C ASP A 248 -30.37 5.62 5.75
N ASN A 249 -30.85 6.80 6.15
CA ASN A 249 -32.17 7.33 5.74
C ASN A 249 -32.13 8.16 4.45
N HIS A 250 -31.02 8.85 4.16
CA HIS A 250 -30.94 9.83 3.06
C HIS A 250 -29.82 9.57 2.06
N GLY A 251 -29.05 8.49 2.27
CA GLY A 251 -27.96 8.04 1.40
C GLY A 251 -26.65 8.79 1.64
N HIS A 252 -25.54 8.19 1.18
CA HIS A 252 -24.19 8.71 1.38
C HIS A 252 -23.96 10.12 0.80
N ILE A 253 -24.69 10.50 -0.25
CA ILE A 253 -24.59 11.86 -0.82
C ILE A 253 -25.04 12.92 0.20
N ALA A 254 -26.07 12.64 1.01
CA ALA A 254 -26.51 13.54 2.07
C ALA A 254 -25.45 13.64 3.19
N GLY A 255 -24.83 12.52 3.56
CA GLY A 255 -23.70 12.51 4.49
C GLY A 255 -22.51 13.33 3.99
N ASP A 256 -22.17 13.21 2.71
CA ASP A 256 -21.09 14.01 2.11
C ASP A 256 -21.40 15.51 2.15
N HIS A 257 -22.64 15.92 1.89
CA HIS A 257 -23.06 17.32 2.04
C HIS A 257 -23.00 17.80 3.48
N ALA A 258 -23.42 16.97 4.44
CA ALA A 258 -23.32 17.27 5.87
C ALA A 258 -21.87 17.48 6.31
N LEU A 259 -20.95 16.60 5.91
CA LEU A 259 -19.53 16.71 6.23
C LEU A 259 -18.90 17.97 5.63
N LYS A 260 -19.20 18.29 4.36
CA LYS A 260 -18.70 19.51 3.70
C LYS A 260 -19.23 20.77 4.36
N GLY A 261 -20.54 20.82 4.63
CA GLY A 261 -21.18 21.96 5.29
C GLY A 261 -20.62 22.19 6.70
N PHE A 262 -20.46 21.11 7.46
CA PHE A 262 -19.89 21.19 8.81
C PHE A 262 -18.42 21.63 8.78
N ALA A 263 -17.59 21.07 7.90
CA ALA A 263 -16.20 21.49 7.74
C ALA A 263 -16.10 22.98 7.39
N GLN A 264 -16.93 23.47 6.46
CA GLN A 264 -16.95 24.87 6.08
C GLN A 264 -17.41 25.78 7.23
N LEU A 265 -18.39 25.35 8.02
CA LEU A 265 -18.81 26.06 9.23
C LEU A 265 -17.66 26.16 10.25
N LEU A 266 -16.93 25.07 10.48
CA LEU A 266 -15.78 25.07 11.38
C LEU A 266 -14.68 26.03 10.92
N ILE A 267 -14.35 26.05 9.62
CA ILE A 267 -13.36 26.98 9.05
C ILE A 267 -13.80 28.44 9.26
N LEU A 268 -15.08 28.75 9.05
CA LEU A 268 -15.61 30.10 9.19
C LEU A 268 -15.70 30.56 10.66
N ALA A 269 -15.85 29.61 11.59
CA ALA A 269 -16.00 29.92 13.01
C ALA A 269 -14.67 30.20 13.73
N VAL A 270 -13.56 29.68 13.20
CA VAL A 270 -12.22 29.82 13.80
C VAL A 270 -11.44 30.99 13.21
N ARG A 271 -10.39 31.42 13.91
CA ARG A 271 -9.54 32.55 13.50
C ARG A 271 -8.47 32.11 12.51
N ARG A 272 -7.90 33.08 11.81
CA ARG A 272 -6.71 32.86 10.99
C ARG A 272 -5.55 32.42 11.87
N GLY A 273 -5.07 31.20 11.65
CA GLY A 273 -4.01 30.57 12.45
C GLY A 273 -4.50 29.33 13.20
N ASP A 274 -5.78 29.26 13.53
CA ASP A 274 -6.38 28.05 14.08
C ASP A 274 -6.34 26.92 13.05
N ILE A 275 -6.25 25.69 13.55
CA ILE A 275 -6.06 24.50 12.73
C ILE A 275 -7.36 23.70 12.77
N VAL A 276 -7.86 23.31 11.60
CA VAL A 276 -9.03 22.44 11.46
C VAL A 276 -8.63 21.21 10.66
N GLY A 277 -9.00 20.02 11.14
CA GLY A 277 -8.81 18.78 10.42
C GLY A 277 -9.91 17.76 10.68
N ARG A 278 -10.05 16.81 9.77
CA ARG A 278 -10.94 15.65 9.88
C ARG A 278 -10.14 14.43 10.30
N MET A 279 -10.48 13.87 11.46
CA MET A 279 -9.76 12.75 12.06
C MET A 279 -10.18 11.39 11.47
N GLY A 280 -11.43 11.28 11.04
CA GLY A 280 -11.97 10.11 10.36
C GLY A 280 -13.50 10.06 10.48
N GLY A 281 -14.19 9.44 9.52
CA GLY A 281 -15.65 9.34 9.58
C GLY A 281 -16.32 10.71 9.71
N ASP A 282 -17.08 10.90 10.78
CA ASP A 282 -17.77 12.12 11.19
C ASP A 282 -17.05 12.94 12.28
N GLU A 283 -15.81 12.57 12.60
CA GLU A 283 -14.99 13.20 13.64
C GLU A 283 -14.05 14.27 13.07
N PHE A 284 -14.03 15.43 13.72
CA PHE A 284 -13.17 16.57 13.41
C PHE A 284 -12.37 16.99 14.65
N GLY A 285 -11.17 17.50 14.42
CA GLY A 285 -10.27 18.03 15.42
C GLY A 285 -9.88 19.48 15.10
N LEU A 286 -9.88 20.33 16.11
CA LEU A 286 -9.50 21.74 16.00
C LEU A 286 -8.46 22.09 17.05
N LEU A 287 -7.42 22.83 16.65
CA LEU A 287 -6.53 23.49 17.61
C LEU A 287 -6.78 25.00 17.54
N LEU A 288 -7.25 25.55 18.66
CA LEU A 288 -7.51 26.97 18.82
C LEU A 288 -6.32 27.60 19.53
N GLN A 289 -5.55 28.40 18.78
CA GLN A 289 -4.37 29.08 19.28
C GLN A 289 -4.76 30.30 20.11
N ASP A 290 -3.91 30.65 21.08
CA ASP A 290 -4.13 31.78 21.97
C ASP A 290 -5.51 31.72 22.68
N SER A 291 -5.99 30.50 22.95
CA SER A 291 -7.33 30.22 23.52
C SER A 291 -7.25 29.19 24.64
N ASP A 292 -7.76 29.55 25.82
CA ASP A 292 -7.96 28.60 26.91
C ASP A 292 -9.22 27.72 26.68
N ALA A 293 -9.45 26.75 27.56
CA ALA A 293 -10.54 25.80 27.39
C ALA A 293 -11.92 26.48 27.39
N GLN A 294 -12.10 27.57 28.15
CA GLN A 294 -13.38 28.26 28.21
C GLN A 294 -13.62 29.07 26.93
N ALA A 295 -12.62 29.81 26.46
CA ALA A 295 -12.69 30.54 25.19
C ALA A 295 -12.93 29.58 24.02
N ALA A 296 -12.29 28.41 24.04
CA ALA A 296 -12.53 27.36 23.05
C ALA A 296 -13.96 26.81 23.12
N ALA A 297 -14.48 26.56 24.33
CA ALA A 297 -15.86 26.13 24.52
C ALA A 297 -16.88 27.18 24.03
N ASP A 298 -16.63 28.46 24.26
CA ASP A 298 -17.51 29.54 23.79
C ASP A 298 -17.56 29.62 22.26
N VAL A 299 -16.43 29.34 21.58
CA VAL A 299 -16.39 29.22 20.11
C VAL A 299 -17.24 28.03 19.65
N MET A 300 -17.09 26.88 20.31
CA MET A 300 -17.84 25.67 19.97
C MET A 300 -19.33 25.78 20.28
N GLU A 301 -19.72 26.56 21.28
CA GLU A 301 -21.14 26.80 21.57
C GLU A 301 -21.80 27.62 20.45
N ARG A 302 -21.08 28.60 19.88
CA ARG A 302 -21.56 29.29 18.67
C ARG A 302 -21.68 28.34 17.49
N VAL A 303 -20.65 27.52 17.24
CA VAL A 303 -20.71 26.50 16.18
C VAL A 303 -21.91 25.58 16.38
N ARG A 304 -22.12 25.07 17.59
CA ARG A 304 -23.22 24.15 17.93
C ARG A 304 -24.59 24.74 17.58
N LEU A 305 -24.81 26.03 17.85
CA LEU A 305 -26.04 26.73 17.49
C LEU A 305 -26.17 26.86 15.97
N GLU A 306 -25.11 27.27 15.28
CA GLU A 306 -25.10 27.45 13.82
C GLU A 306 -25.28 26.13 13.05
N VAL A 307 -24.81 24.99 13.58
CA VAL A 307 -24.99 23.66 12.96
C VAL A 307 -26.46 23.36 12.71
N ALA A 308 -27.35 23.75 13.64
CA ALA A 308 -28.79 23.52 13.51
C ALA A 308 -29.43 24.35 12.38
N HIS A 309 -28.77 25.43 11.95
CA HIS A 309 -29.25 26.36 10.93
C HIS A 309 -28.65 26.10 9.54
N LEU A 310 -27.77 25.11 9.41
CA LEU A 310 -27.19 24.74 8.12
C LEU A 310 -28.27 24.20 7.16
N SER A 311 -28.56 24.97 6.11
CA SER A 311 -29.36 24.50 4.97
C SER A 311 -28.44 23.84 3.95
N LEU A 312 -28.49 22.51 3.87
CA LEU A 312 -27.59 21.71 3.03
C LEU A 312 -28.39 20.84 2.05
N PRO A 313 -27.90 20.66 0.80
CA PRO A 313 -28.60 19.84 -0.19
C PRO A 313 -28.82 18.41 0.31
N LYS A 314 -30.04 17.90 0.19
CA LYS A 314 -30.45 16.53 0.57
C LYS A 314 -30.27 16.20 2.06
N VAL A 315 -29.98 17.19 2.90
CA VAL A 315 -29.99 17.06 4.36
C VAL A 315 -31.26 17.75 4.87
N PRO A 316 -32.13 17.06 5.63
CA PRO A 316 -33.33 17.72 6.15
C PRO A 316 -32.96 18.85 7.12
N GLU A 317 -33.71 19.96 7.08
CA GLU A 317 -33.47 21.13 7.93
C GLU A 317 -33.48 20.74 9.42
N SER A 318 -32.68 21.45 10.23
CA SER A 318 -32.61 21.28 11.70
C SER A 318 -32.29 19.86 12.20
N THR A 319 -31.79 18.98 11.32
CA THR A 319 -31.51 17.58 11.66
C THR A 319 -30.06 17.37 12.08
N LEU A 320 -29.16 18.23 11.60
CA LEU A 320 -27.75 18.14 11.94
C LEU A 320 -27.51 18.71 13.34
N ARG A 321 -26.78 17.95 14.16
CA ARG A 321 -26.34 18.34 15.50
C ARG A 321 -24.92 17.83 15.69
N ALA A 322 -24.19 18.42 16.61
CA ALA A 322 -22.82 18.02 16.91
C ALA A 322 -22.54 18.10 18.40
N SER A 323 -21.72 17.17 18.88
CA SER A 323 -21.19 17.17 20.24
C SER A 323 -19.70 17.55 20.19
N PHE A 324 -19.22 18.24 21.22
CA PHE A 324 -17.87 18.80 21.29
C PHE A 324 -17.22 18.49 22.64
N GLY A 325 -15.99 18.00 22.62
CA GLY A 325 -15.12 17.83 23.78
C GLY A 325 -13.92 18.75 23.69
N VAL A 326 -13.63 19.50 24.76
CA VAL A 326 -12.58 20.52 24.79
C VAL A 326 -11.53 20.15 25.84
N ALA A 327 -10.25 20.23 25.49
CA ALA A 327 -9.13 20.06 26.41
C ALA A 327 -8.08 21.15 26.22
N ALA A 328 -7.67 21.80 27.33
CA ALA A 328 -6.54 22.72 27.31
C ALA A 328 -5.21 21.98 27.25
N LEU A 329 -4.20 22.62 26.64
CA LEU A 329 -2.81 22.17 26.66
C LEU A 329 -2.26 22.24 28.09
N LEU A 330 -1.70 21.12 28.55
CA LEU A 330 -1.03 20.99 29.84
C LEU A 330 0.50 21.00 29.68
N PRO A 331 1.27 21.34 30.73
CA PRO A 331 2.73 21.38 30.67
C PRO A 331 3.40 20.06 30.27
N GLU A 332 2.77 18.93 30.55
CA GLU A 332 3.24 17.58 30.22
C GLU A 332 3.00 17.18 28.76
N ASP A 333 2.04 17.80 28.07
CA ASP A 333 1.65 17.41 26.71
C ASP A 333 2.75 17.76 25.70
N LEU A 334 3.24 16.75 24.97
CA LEU A 334 4.28 16.92 23.94
C LEU A 334 3.72 16.74 22.52
N THR A 335 2.60 16.04 22.40
CA THR A 335 2.01 15.61 21.13
C THR A 335 0.50 15.87 21.12
N LEU A 336 -0.09 15.79 19.93
CA LEU A 336 -1.55 15.88 19.79
C LEU A 336 -2.25 14.77 20.59
N GLU A 337 -1.71 13.55 20.58
CA GLU A 337 -2.29 12.37 21.22
C GLU A 337 -2.46 12.55 22.74
N ASP A 338 -1.52 13.27 23.38
CA ASP A 338 -1.58 13.55 24.83
C ASP A 338 -2.83 14.37 25.22
N MET A 339 -3.29 15.24 24.31
CA MET A 339 -4.50 16.03 24.49
C MET A 339 -5.76 15.28 24.04
N VAL A 340 -5.65 14.41 23.02
CA VAL A 340 -6.78 13.71 22.39
C VAL A 340 -7.58 12.91 23.41
N HIS A 341 -6.90 12.15 24.28
CA HIS A 341 -7.59 11.33 25.29
C HIS A 341 -8.53 12.17 26.18
N ARG A 342 -8.08 13.34 26.64
CA ARG A 342 -8.88 14.23 27.50
C ARG A 342 -10.03 14.88 26.73
N ALA A 343 -9.79 15.28 25.49
CA ALA A 343 -10.85 15.83 24.63
C ALA A 343 -11.91 14.77 24.30
N ASP A 344 -11.51 13.51 24.06
CA ASP A 344 -12.41 12.39 23.81
C ASP A 344 -13.26 12.04 25.03
N GLU A 345 -12.69 12.05 26.24
CA GLU A 345 -13.46 11.86 27.48
C GLU A 345 -14.53 12.96 27.66
N ALA A 346 -14.18 14.20 27.34
CA ALA A 346 -15.12 15.31 27.37
C ALA A 346 -16.21 15.15 26.30
N LEU A 347 -15.86 14.75 25.07
CA LEU A 347 -16.81 14.47 24.00
C LEU A 347 -17.73 13.30 24.34
N TYR A 348 -17.19 12.25 24.95
CA TYR A 348 -17.97 11.11 25.43
C TYR A 348 -18.98 11.53 26.50
N SER A 349 -18.58 12.41 27.42
CA SER A 349 -19.47 13.01 28.41
C SER A 349 -20.56 13.85 27.75
N ALA A 350 -20.22 14.64 26.73
CA ALA A 350 -21.19 15.40 25.93
C ALA A 350 -22.24 14.47 25.31
N LYS A 351 -21.80 13.35 24.71
CA LYS A 351 -22.69 12.34 24.12
C LYS A 351 -23.57 11.66 25.17
N LYS A 352 -23.02 11.30 26.34
CA LYS A 352 -23.76 10.67 27.44
C LYS A 352 -24.85 11.56 28.03
N LEU A 353 -24.61 12.86 28.15
CA LEU A 353 -25.55 13.77 28.78
C LEU A 353 -26.71 14.19 27.85
N GLY A 354 -26.79 13.63 26.64
CA GLY A 354 -27.89 13.86 25.70
C GLY A 354 -27.46 14.48 24.37
N LYS A 355 -26.16 14.44 24.04
CA LYS A 355 -25.60 14.96 22.77
C LYS A 355 -25.83 16.47 22.59
N ASN A 356 -25.52 16.99 21.40
CA ASN A 356 -25.73 18.39 20.99
C ASN A 356 -25.27 19.39 22.07
N ARG A 357 -24.01 19.26 22.51
CA ARG A 357 -23.45 20.09 23.58
C ARG A 357 -21.93 20.16 23.52
N VAL A 358 -21.40 21.14 24.22
CA VAL A 358 -19.97 21.28 24.50
C VAL A 358 -19.69 20.76 25.91
N SER A 359 -18.55 20.10 26.12
CA SER A 359 -18.07 19.67 27.43
C SER A 359 -16.57 19.91 27.51
N ILE A 360 -16.10 20.36 28.68
CA ILE A 360 -14.69 20.68 28.93
C ILE A 360 -14.09 19.57 29.81
N ALA A 361 -12.91 19.08 29.45
CA ALA A 361 -12.18 18.10 30.22
C ALA A 361 -11.83 18.65 31.61
N GLY A 362 -12.18 17.90 32.66
CA GLY A 362 -11.92 18.29 34.05
C GLY A 362 -12.91 19.31 34.64
N ALA A 363 -13.93 19.75 33.88
CA ALA A 363 -15.06 20.49 34.46
C ALA A 363 -16.02 19.47 35.09
N ALA A 364 -16.12 19.49 36.43
CA ALA A 364 -17.02 18.66 37.22
C ALA A 364 -18.45 19.23 37.25
#